data_AF-A0A1C5WVE0-F1
#
_entry.id   AF-A0A1C5WVE0-F1
#
_cell.length_a   1.000
_cell.length_b   1.000
_cell.length_c   1.000
_cell.angle_alpha   90.00
_cell.angle_beta   90.00
_cell.angle_gamma   90.00
#
_symmetry.space_group_name_H-M   'P 1'
#
loop_
_entity.id
_entity.type
_entity.pdbx_description
1 polymer ?
#
loop_
_entity_poly.entity_id
_entity_poly.type
_entity_poly.pdbx_seq_one_letter_code
_entity_poly.pdbx_strand_id
1 'polypeptide(L)'
;MKETQKKPKEKQLLDHDTVSRSNVLIESKSSTSLFERKLLNIAIAKAYVEDGELIAKVSTKDVKNYLHITGNSIYSRLKEVSKETLGHVVSIEDDEKENFIMFNVVNKCEYRDGVFTTRFTKEMKPHIYNLKKDYTRMSLDVLCSFKSLFTTRVYEILRTQYYRFDREQCDQLIVPRPPKNPYTIAELKFTLNVVDANASKAVKRLVEQGRFEEALAEIKDAPFEDWRNFRRKVLEVAKKELEESEYSEICFDYEPVKSGKGGKVTGIRFFVKKNPKCIHHSDLQRMPSGEEEGEEIAPNVLAAKKTPVNEKLILEVADIFGNEPITIQEIKVLLQVSDNQPDVIRKAFKLSQEQAYINNLVGWLRKCIEEKWYENEKVSKFKGKTLEEAQMTLDLYQEYIEEREKVKKE
;
A
#
# COMPACT_ATOMS: atom_id res chain seq x y z
N MET A 1 15.71 43.60 35.38
CA MET A 1 16.42 42.66 34.47
C MET A 1 15.36 41.75 33.87
N LYS A 2 15.12 41.83 32.56
CA LYS A 2 14.16 40.96 31.86
C LYS A 2 14.87 39.65 31.53
N GLU A 3 14.51 38.57 32.21
CA GLU A 3 14.94 37.22 31.85
C GLU A 3 14.25 36.79 30.56
N THR A 4 15.02 36.76 29.49
CA THR A 4 14.60 36.23 28.19
C THR A 4 14.47 34.72 28.29
N GLN A 5 13.26 34.22 28.54
CA GLN A 5 12.93 32.80 28.39
C GLN A 5 13.10 32.41 26.92
N LYS A 6 14.10 31.57 26.63
CA LYS A 6 14.24 30.90 25.32
C LYS A 6 13.05 29.96 25.14
N LYS A 7 12.14 30.31 24.23
CA LYS A 7 11.14 29.37 23.68
C LYS A 7 11.86 28.12 23.12
N PRO A 8 11.34 26.91 23.33
CA PRO A 8 11.85 25.72 22.64
C PRO A 8 11.70 25.96 21.13
N LYS A 9 12.74 25.66 20.35
CA LYS A 9 12.63 25.61 18.89
C LYS A 9 11.56 24.57 18.56
N GLU A 10 10.45 25.00 17.98
CA GLU A 10 9.53 24.12 17.27
C GLU A 10 10.38 23.27 16.31
N LYS A 11 10.44 21.96 16.57
CA LYS A 11 10.97 21.00 15.60
C LYS A 11 10.08 21.15 14.37
N GLN A 12 10.68 21.62 13.26
CA GLN A 12 10.10 21.48 11.93
C GLN A 12 9.53 20.06 11.83
N LEU A 13 8.23 19.96 11.53
CA LEU A 13 7.60 18.70 11.18
C LEU A 13 8.43 18.08 10.06
N LEU A 14 9.15 17.00 10.37
CA LEU A 14 9.78 16.17 9.37
C LEU A 14 8.66 15.69 8.45
N ASP A 15 8.81 15.88 7.14
CA ASP A 15 8.00 15.18 6.16
C ASP A 15 8.14 13.69 6.47
N HIS A 16 7.06 13.06 6.96
CA HIS A 16 7.13 11.72 7.52
C HIS A 16 7.23 10.75 6.34
N ASP A 17 8.40 10.16 6.16
CA ASP A 17 8.66 9.19 5.10
C ASP A 17 7.65 8.03 5.19
N THR A 18 7.03 7.71 4.05
CA THR A 18 6.09 6.58 3.93
C THR A 18 6.69 5.48 3.08
N VAL A 19 6.37 4.24 3.44
CA VAL A 19 6.73 3.03 2.70
C VAL A 19 5.48 2.49 2.05
N SER A 20 5.46 2.41 0.72
CA SER A 20 4.37 1.82 -0.03
C SER A 20 4.80 0.47 -0.59
N ARG A 21 4.02 -0.58 -0.35
CA ARG A 21 4.27 -1.93 -0.87
C ARG A 21 2.99 -2.56 -1.37
N SER A 22 3.06 -3.29 -2.49
CA SER A 22 1.92 -4.09 -2.96
C SER A 22 1.53 -5.14 -1.92
N ASN A 23 0.24 -5.45 -1.83
CA ASN A 23 -0.27 -6.42 -0.87
C ASN A 23 0.30 -7.82 -1.14
N VAL A 24 0.51 -8.17 -2.41
CA VAL A 24 1.19 -9.42 -2.80
C VAL A 24 2.61 -9.49 -2.25
N LEU A 25 3.38 -8.40 -2.34
CA LEU A 25 4.72 -8.35 -1.75
C LEU A 25 4.67 -8.42 -0.23
N ILE A 26 3.72 -7.74 0.41
CA ILE A 26 3.52 -7.84 1.85
C ILE A 26 3.19 -9.27 2.23
N GLU A 27 2.31 -9.97 1.52
CA GLU A 27 1.90 -11.33 1.82
C GLU A 27 2.95 -12.39 1.47
N SER A 28 3.92 -12.04 0.62
CA SER A 28 5.01 -12.95 0.21
C SER A 28 5.80 -13.51 1.41
N LYS A 29 6.14 -14.80 1.30
CA LYS A 29 6.82 -15.57 2.34
C LYS A 29 8.33 -15.40 2.16
N SER A 30 8.93 -14.50 2.92
CA SER A 30 10.39 -14.35 2.96
C SER A 30 10.89 -13.98 4.36
N SER A 31 11.96 -14.65 4.79
CA SER A 31 12.61 -14.42 6.07
C SER A 31 13.73 -13.39 5.92
N THR A 32 13.71 -12.35 6.74
CA THR A 32 14.77 -11.32 6.80
C THR A 32 15.23 -11.15 8.24
N SER A 33 16.46 -10.67 8.44
CA SER A 33 16.84 -10.14 9.76
C SER A 33 16.07 -8.85 10.08
N LEU A 34 15.93 -8.50 11.36
CA LEU A 34 15.23 -7.25 11.74
C LEU A 34 15.95 -6.02 11.17
N PHE A 35 17.28 -6.06 11.14
CA PHE A 35 18.08 -4.98 10.63
C PHE A 35 17.94 -4.84 9.10
N GLU A 36 17.98 -5.96 8.37
CA GLU A 36 17.69 -6.01 6.94
C GLU A 36 16.30 -5.45 6.61
N ARG A 37 15.26 -5.90 7.32
CA ARG A 37 13.88 -5.44 7.11
C ARG A 37 13.80 -3.92 7.24
N LYS A 38 14.38 -3.36 8.29
CA LYS A 38 14.36 -1.91 8.53
C LYS A 38 15.19 -1.16 7.49
N LEU A 39 16.36 -1.67 7.10
CA LEU A 39 17.17 -1.07 6.05
C LEU A 39 16.45 -1.04 4.71
N LEU A 40 15.79 -2.14 4.32
CA LEU A 40 14.96 -2.21 3.12
C LEU A 40 13.80 -1.23 3.19
N ASN A 41 13.14 -1.07 4.34
CA ASN A 41 12.07 -0.08 4.51
C ASN A 41 12.58 1.36 4.30
N ILE A 42 13.74 1.70 4.86
CA ILE A 42 14.37 3.01 4.64
C ILE A 42 14.72 3.19 3.16
N ALA A 43 15.29 2.16 2.53
CA ALA A 43 15.65 2.21 1.11
C ALA A 43 14.41 2.37 0.22
N ILE A 44 13.32 1.65 0.50
CA ILE A 44 12.05 1.77 -0.25
C ILE A 44 11.46 3.18 -0.09
N ALA A 45 11.43 3.73 1.13
CA ALA A 45 10.94 5.09 1.36
C ALA A 45 11.76 6.17 0.62
N LYS A 46 13.05 5.93 0.42
CA LYS A 46 13.98 6.84 -0.28
C LYS A 46 14.21 6.45 -1.75
N ALA A 47 13.43 5.52 -2.29
CA ALA A 47 13.63 5.01 -3.64
C ALA A 47 13.16 6.02 -4.69
N TYR A 48 13.97 6.22 -5.73
CA TYR A 48 13.67 7.06 -6.87
C TYR A 48 14.23 6.42 -8.15
N VAL A 49 13.73 6.84 -9.31
CA VAL A 49 14.20 6.34 -10.60
C VAL A 49 15.30 7.25 -11.14
N GLU A 50 16.45 6.67 -11.46
CA GLU A 50 17.62 7.32 -12.07
C GLU A 50 18.08 6.42 -13.22
N ASP A 51 18.14 6.97 -14.44
CA ASP A 51 18.51 6.22 -15.65
C ASP A 51 17.71 4.92 -15.89
N GLY A 52 16.42 4.94 -15.54
CA GLY A 52 15.51 3.80 -15.69
C GLY A 52 15.62 2.73 -14.60
N GLU A 53 16.63 2.81 -13.74
CA GLU A 53 16.84 1.92 -12.59
C GLU A 53 16.20 2.50 -11.33
N LEU A 54 15.65 1.62 -10.48
CA LEU A 54 15.12 2.03 -9.17
C LEU A 54 16.25 1.98 -8.13
N ILE A 55 16.62 3.15 -7.61
CA ILE A 55 17.78 3.33 -6.73
C ILE A 55 17.36 4.06 -5.46
N ALA A 56 18.00 3.74 -4.35
CA ALA A 56 17.89 4.49 -3.11
C ALA A 56 19.29 4.87 -2.61
N LYS A 57 19.49 6.15 -2.30
CA LYS A 57 20.72 6.67 -1.68
C LYS A 57 20.38 7.13 -0.27
N VAL A 58 20.94 6.48 0.75
CA VAL A 58 20.63 6.75 2.16
C VAL A 58 21.92 7.07 2.89
N SER A 59 21.98 8.22 3.57
CA SER A 59 23.16 8.56 4.36
C SER A 59 23.23 7.68 5.61
N THR A 60 24.44 7.35 6.07
CA THR A 60 24.62 6.64 7.35
C THR A 60 24.07 7.41 8.54
N LYS A 61 24.01 8.73 8.45
CA LYS A 61 23.37 9.57 9.45
C LYS A 61 21.87 9.27 9.51
N ASP A 62 21.20 9.17 8.37
CA ASP A 62 19.77 8.86 8.31
C ASP A 62 19.50 7.43 8.79
N VAL A 63 20.32 6.45 8.37
CA VAL A 63 20.22 5.08 8.88
C VAL A 63 20.38 5.05 10.40
N LYS A 64 21.37 5.75 10.97
CA LYS A 64 21.54 5.82 12.42
C LYS A 64 20.37 6.50 13.11
N ASN A 65 19.80 7.54 12.51
CA ASN A 65 18.67 8.27 13.06
C ASN A 65 17.40 7.38 13.11
N TYR A 66 17.05 6.75 11.99
CA TYR A 66 15.88 5.85 11.91
C TYR A 66 16.01 4.62 12.81
N LEU A 67 17.23 4.10 12.95
CA LEU A 67 17.47 2.86 13.69
C LEU A 67 17.94 3.10 15.13
N HIS A 68 18.04 4.36 15.56
CA HIS A 68 18.56 4.78 16.87
C HIS A 68 19.92 4.14 17.22
N ILE A 69 20.82 4.04 16.25
CA ILE A 69 22.14 3.42 16.44
C ILE A 69 23.16 4.46 16.86
N THR A 70 23.75 4.26 18.04
CA THR A 70 24.88 5.06 18.55
C THR A 70 26.22 4.41 18.23
N GLY A 71 27.24 5.21 17.91
CA GLY A 71 28.62 4.74 17.69
C GLY A 71 29.05 4.62 16.22
N ASN A 72 30.24 4.05 16.01
CA ASN A 72 30.94 4.05 14.71
C ASN A 72 30.85 2.71 13.95
N SER A 73 30.15 1.70 14.47
CA SER A 73 30.07 0.35 13.89
C SER A 73 29.05 0.18 12.75
N ILE A 74 28.47 1.27 12.22
CA ILE A 74 27.43 1.17 11.19
C ILE A 74 27.95 0.53 9.90
N TYR A 75 29.22 0.76 9.55
CA TYR A 75 29.83 0.25 8.33
C TYR A 75 29.87 -1.29 8.31
N SER A 76 30.37 -1.92 9.38
CA SER A 76 30.45 -3.39 9.45
C SER A 76 29.06 -4.02 9.38
N ARG A 77 28.07 -3.40 10.03
CA ARG A 77 26.68 -3.84 10.02
C ARG A 77 26.03 -3.70 8.63
N LEU A 78 26.27 -2.59 7.93
CA LEU A 78 25.82 -2.40 6.55
C LEU A 78 26.48 -3.39 5.59
N LYS A 79 27.75 -3.70 5.81
CA LYS A 79 28.48 -4.68 4.99
C LYS A 79 27.96 -6.11 5.18
N GLU A 80 27.65 -6.48 6.42
CA GLU A 80 27.07 -7.80 6.76
C GLU A 80 25.67 -7.95 6.16
N VAL A 81 24.78 -6.99 6.43
CA VAL A 81 23.40 -7.05 5.93
C VAL A 81 23.33 -7.00 4.40
N SER A 82 24.27 -6.33 3.73
CA SER A 82 24.31 -6.31 2.26
C SER A 82 24.41 -7.71 1.66
N LYS A 83 25.09 -8.65 2.34
CA LYS A 83 25.17 -10.04 1.89
C LYS A 83 23.82 -10.76 2.01
N GLU A 84 23.11 -10.52 3.11
CA GLU A 84 21.75 -11.03 3.34
C GLU A 84 20.82 -10.49 2.24
N THR A 85 20.81 -9.16 2.06
CA THR A 85 19.89 -8.48 1.14
C THR A 85 20.11 -8.88 -0.32
N LEU A 86 21.36 -9.04 -0.77
CA LEU A 86 21.65 -9.52 -2.13
C LEU A 86 21.16 -10.96 -2.36
N GLY A 87 21.21 -11.81 -1.34
CA GLY A 87 20.72 -13.18 -1.39
C GLY A 87 19.21 -13.31 -1.15
N HIS A 88 18.52 -12.21 -0.81
CA HIS A 88 17.12 -12.24 -0.43
C HIS A 88 16.22 -12.40 -1.66
N VAL A 89 15.57 -13.57 -1.75
CA VAL A 89 14.64 -13.92 -2.83
C VAL A 89 13.19 -13.77 -2.35
N VAL A 90 12.38 -13.11 -3.16
CA VAL A 90 10.92 -13.06 -3.02
C VAL A 90 10.32 -14.09 -3.96
N SER A 91 9.35 -14.86 -3.47
CA SER A 91 8.52 -15.78 -4.25
C SER A 91 7.07 -15.29 -4.25
N ILE A 92 6.50 -15.13 -5.44
CA ILE A 92 5.09 -14.80 -5.66
C ILE A 92 4.49 -15.91 -6.53
N GLU A 93 3.41 -16.52 -6.08
CA GLU A 93 2.80 -17.71 -6.69
C GLU A 93 1.29 -17.44 -6.91
N ASP A 94 0.77 -17.89 -8.06
CA ASP A 94 -0.65 -17.94 -8.43
C ASP A 94 -1.02 -19.41 -8.67
N ASP A 95 -1.52 -20.05 -7.61
CA ASP A 95 -1.79 -21.50 -7.57
C ASP A 95 -2.93 -21.91 -8.51
N GLU A 96 -3.91 -21.04 -8.76
CA GLU A 96 -5.02 -21.35 -9.67
C GLU A 96 -4.54 -21.55 -11.11
N LYS A 97 -3.45 -20.86 -11.47
CA LYS A 97 -2.87 -20.89 -12.81
C LYS A 97 -1.54 -21.61 -12.89
N GLU A 98 -1.08 -22.21 -11.79
CA GLU A 98 0.25 -22.85 -11.67
C GLU A 98 1.42 -21.94 -12.10
N ASN A 99 1.31 -20.62 -11.84
CA ASN A 99 2.35 -19.66 -12.19
C ASN A 99 3.15 -19.27 -10.96
N PHE A 100 4.47 -19.11 -11.12
CA PHE A 100 5.33 -18.56 -10.07
C PHE A 100 6.34 -17.57 -10.65
N ILE A 101 6.69 -16.57 -9.83
CA ILE A 101 7.75 -15.61 -10.12
C ILE A 101 8.66 -15.56 -8.89
N MET A 102 9.95 -15.79 -9.11
CA MET A 102 10.98 -15.64 -8.08
C MET A 102 12.01 -14.62 -8.54
N PHE A 103 12.35 -13.69 -7.65
CA PHE A 103 13.32 -12.65 -7.96
C PHE A 103 14.05 -12.17 -6.71
N ASN A 104 15.31 -11.77 -6.87
CA ASN A 104 16.06 -11.10 -5.82
C ASN A 104 15.49 -9.70 -5.58
N VAL A 105 15.51 -9.21 -4.34
CA VAL A 105 15.00 -7.87 -4.02
C VAL A 105 15.93 -6.77 -4.53
N VAL A 106 17.24 -6.98 -4.39
CA VAL A 106 18.28 -6.04 -4.81
C VAL A 106 19.30 -6.75 -5.69
N ASN A 107 19.86 -6.05 -6.68
CA ASN A 107 20.97 -6.57 -7.48
C ASN A 107 22.31 -5.93 -7.13
N LYS A 108 22.31 -4.80 -6.41
CA LYS A 108 23.53 -4.10 -5.99
C LYS A 108 23.32 -3.34 -4.68
N CYS A 109 24.28 -3.51 -3.77
CA CYS A 109 24.46 -2.67 -2.58
C CYS A 109 25.87 -2.07 -2.62
N GLU A 110 25.99 -0.76 -2.40
CA GLU A 110 27.25 -0.04 -2.44
C GLU A 110 27.34 0.94 -1.26
N TYR A 111 28.48 0.97 -0.58
CA TYR A 111 28.75 1.95 0.46
C TYR A 111 29.96 2.78 0.07
N ARG A 112 29.77 4.09 -0.09
CA ARG A 112 30.83 5.02 -0.46
C ARG A 112 30.61 6.36 0.22
N ASP A 113 31.68 6.90 0.82
CA ASP A 113 31.70 8.26 1.40
C ASP A 113 30.54 8.58 2.34
N GLY A 114 30.14 7.61 3.17
CA GLY A 114 29.05 7.79 4.15
C GLY A 114 27.64 7.54 3.60
N VAL A 115 27.50 7.18 2.32
CA VAL A 115 26.24 6.93 1.62
C VAL A 115 26.11 5.45 1.28
N PHE A 116 24.98 4.86 1.68
CA PHE A 116 24.57 3.52 1.29
C PHE A 116 23.61 3.60 0.10
N THR A 117 24.02 3.03 -1.02
CA THR A 117 23.25 2.99 -2.26
C THR A 117 22.72 1.59 -2.49
N THR A 118 21.41 1.46 -2.65
CA THR A 118 20.72 0.21 -2.97
C THR A 118 20.11 0.33 -4.37
N ARG A 119 20.34 -0.67 -5.22
CA ARG A 119 19.66 -0.80 -6.50
C ARG A 119 18.71 -1.99 -6.44
N PHE A 120 17.43 -1.69 -6.60
CA PHE A 120 16.38 -2.69 -6.64
C PHE A 120 16.36 -3.38 -8.00
N THR A 121 15.92 -4.64 -8.02
CA THR A 121 15.68 -5.34 -9.29
C THR A 121 14.49 -4.74 -10.04
N LYS A 122 14.45 -4.95 -11.36
CA LYS A 122 13.34 -4.47 -12.20
C LYS A 122 12.01 -5.12 -11.80
N GLU A 123 12.06 -6.37 -11.31
CA GLU A 123 10.93 -7.12 -10.80
C GLU A 123 10.39 -6.54 -9.48
N MET A 124 11.25 -5.94 -8.65
CA MET A 124 10.81 -5.31 -7.40
C MET A 124 10.04 -4.00 -7.63
N LYS A 125 10.39 -3.23 -8.66
CA LYS A 125 9.79 -1.91 -8.99
C LYS A 125 8.25 -1.89 -8.96
N PRO A 126 7.51 -2.78 -9.65
CA PRO A 126 6.04 -2.79 -9.63
C PRO A 126 5.44 -3.11 -8.26
N HIS A 127 6.24 -3.52 -7.27
CA HIS A 127 5.77 -3.84 -5.93
C HIS A 127 6.09 -2.77 -4.88
N ILE A 128 6.88 -1.76 -5.20
CA ILE A 128 7.32 -0.72 -4.24
C ILE A 128 7.30 0.71 -4.76
N TYR A 129 7.15 0.93 -6.06
CA TYR A 129 7.26 2.25 -6.67
C TYR A 129 6.05 2.59 -7.54
N ASN A 130 5.50 3.80 -7.36
CA ASN A 130 4.35 4.32 -8.10
C ASN A 130 3.13 3.36 -8.14
N LEU A 131 2.82 2.75 -6.99
CA LEU A 131 1.73 1.79 -6.83
C LEU A 131 0.38 2.50 -6.88
N LYS A 132 -0.55 1.95 -7.66
CA LYS A 132 -1.88 2.55 -7.89
C LYS A 132 -3.03 1.74 -7.29
N LYS A 133 -2.90 0.41 -7.25
CA LYS A 133 -3.93 -0.53 -6.76
C LYS A 133 -3.30 -1.60 -5.88
N ASP A 134 -4.12 -2.18 -5.01
CA ASP A 134 -3.77 -3.32 -4.13
C ASP A 134 -2.43 -3.16 -3.40
N TYR A 135 -2.27 -2.02 -2.74
CA TYR A 135 -1.07 -1.69 -1.97
C TYR A 135 -1.41 -1.16 -0.59
N THR A 136 -0.43 -1.21 0.28
CA THR A 136 -0.52 -0.69 1.63
C THR A 136 0.57 0.34 1.86
N ARG A 137 0.17 1.50 2.36
CA ARG A 137 1.07 2.56 2.84
C ARG A 137 1.28 2.38 4.34
N MET A 138 2.52 2.52 4.77
CA MET A 138 2.93 2.39 6.17
C MET A 138 3.90 3.52 6.50
N SER A 139 3.79 4.09 7.70
CA SER A 139 4.80 5.04 8.18
C SER A 139 6.16 4.32 8.35
N LEU A 140 7.24 4.95 7.87
CA LEU A 140 8.59 4.45 8.09
C LEU A 140 8.94 4.44 9.58
N ASP A 141 8.47 5.42 10.35
CA ASP A 141 8.69 5.51 11.80
C ASP A 141 8.11 4.28 12.51
N VAL A 142 6.89 3.86 12.13
CA VAL A 142 6.26 2.64 12.65
C VAL A 142 7.13 1.43 12.37
N LEU A 143 7.49 1.23 11.11
CA LEU A 143 8.27 0.07 10.65
C LEU A 143 9.65 -0.01 11.29
N CYS A 144 10.27 1.13 11.59
CA CYS A 144 11.57 1.22 12.25
C CYS A 144 11.49 1.16 13.78
N SER A 145 10.34 1.46 14.38
CA SER A 145 10.15 1.47 15.85
C SER A 145 10.09 0.09 16.50
N PHE A 146 9.56 -0.92 15.79
CA PHE A 146 9.33 -2.25 16.37
C PHE A 146 10.63 -2.98 16.72
N LYS A 147 10.60 -3.74 17.81
CA LYS A 147 11.76 -4.50 18.31
C LYS A 147 11.67 -5.98 17.96
N SER A 148 10.48 -6.46 17.62
CA SER A 148 10.22 -7.84 17.21
C SER A 148 9.89 -7.92 15.71
N LEU A 149 10.55 -8.85 15.01
CA LEU A 149 10.22 -9.22 13.62
C LEU A 149 8.75 -9.63 13.49
N PHE A 150 8.23 -10.33 14.51
CA PHE A 150 6.84 -10.76 14.51
C PHE A 150 5.88 -9.59 14.69
N THR A 151 6.22 -8.57 15.48
CA THR A 151 5.43 -7.34 15.56
C THR A 151 5.34 -6.67 14.20
N THR A 152 6.48 -6.49 13.52
CA THR A 152 6.51 -5.94 12.15
C THR A 152 5.59 -6.72 11.23
N ARG A 153 5.64 -8.05 11.30
CA ARG A 153 4.84 -8.91 10.43
C ARG A 153 3.35 -8.86 10.73
N VAL A 154 2.97 -8.92 12.00
CA VAL A 154 1.57 -8.76 12.43
C VAL A 154 1.04 -7.39 11.99
N TYR A 155 1.80 -6.32 12.21
CA TYR A 155 1.42 -4.96 11.78
C TYR A 155 1.17 -4.92 10.28
N GLU A 156 2.11 -5.37 9.46
CA GLU A 156 2.01 -5.32 8.00
C GLU A 156 0.75 -6.04 7.49
N ILE A 157 0.48 -7.25 7.98
CA ILE A 157 -0.70 -8.04 7.57
C ILE A 157 -2.00 -7.36 8.00
N LEU A 158 -2.08 -6.88 9.25
CA LEU A 158 -3.30 -6.22 9.72
C LEU A 158 -3.50 -4.85 9.04
N ARG A 159 -2.42 -4.16 8.68
CA ARG A 159 -2.44 -2.86 8.01
C ARG A 159 -2.95 -2.95 6.57
N THR A 160 -2.88 -4.11 5.91
CA THR A 160 -3.53 -4.32 4.60
C THR A 160 -5.05 -4.21 4.69
N GLN A 161 -5.63 -4.41 5.87
CA GLN A 161 -7.06 -4.34 6.11
C GLN A 161 -7.54 -2.93 6.49
N TYR A 162 -6.62 -1.99 6.74
CA TYR A 162 -6.94 -0.70 7.33
C TYR A 162 -7.90 0.16 6.50
N TYR A 163 -7.83 0.09 5.16
CA TYR A 163 -8.75 0.81 4.26
C TYR A 163 -10.23 0.49 4.53
N ARG A 164 -10.51 -0.66 5.17
CA ARG A 164 -11.86 -1.10 5.51
C ARG A 164 -12.48 -0.26 6.63
N PHE A 165 -11.70 0.40 7.49
CA PHE A 165 -12.28 1.27 8.53
C PHE A 165 -13.14 2.37 7.92
N ASP A 166 -12.64 3.03 6.88
CA ASP A 166 -13.38 4.08 6.18
C ASP A 166 -14.50 3.50 5.31
N ARG A 167 -14.23 2.40 4.59
CA ARG A 167 -15.20 1.77 3.67
C ARG A 167 -16.39 1.15 4.39
N GLU A 168 -16.15 0.50 5.54
CA GLU A 168 -17.16 -0.19 6.34
C GLU A 168 -17.75 0.73 7.43
N GLN A 169 -17.23 1.96 7.58
CA GLN A 169 -17.64 2.93 8.60
C GLN A 169 -17.73 2.32 10.00
N CYS A 170 -16.66 1.64 10.41
CA CYS A 170 -16.59 0.93 11.68
C CYS A 170 -15.37 1.37 12.50
N ASP A 171 -15.42 1.18 13.81
CA ASP A 171 -14.27 1.43 14.70
C ASP A 171 -13.43 0.17 14.97
N GLN A 172 -13.90 -0.99 14.50
CA GLN A 172 -13.27 -2.28 14.71
C GLN A 172 -13.46 -3.21 13.52
N LEU A 173 -12.36 -3.80 13.04
CA LEU A 173 -12.35 -4.77 11.96
C LEU A 173 -12.10 -6.18 12.47
N ILE A 174 -12.83 -7.14 11.92
CA ILE A 174 -12.54 -8.57 12.10
C ILE A 174 -11.63 -9.04 10.95
N VAL A 175 -10.54 -9.73 11.31
CA VAL A 175 -9.56 -10.29 10.36
C VAL A 175 -9.27 -11.76 10.69
N PRO A 176 -9.46 -12.69 9.73
CA PRO A 176 -9.95 -12.50 8.37
C PRO A 176 -11.41 -12.02 8.29
N ARG A 177 -11.79 -11.39 7.17
CA ARG A 177 -13.15 -10.90 6.94
C ARG A 177 -14.14 -12.09 6.77
N PRO A 178 -15.25 -12.14 7.52
CA PRO A 178 -16.30 -13.13 7.27
C PRO A 178 -16.81 -13.09 5.81
N PRO A 179 -17.09 -14.24 5.17
CA PRO A 179 -17.21 -15.57 5.75
C PRO A 179 -15.90 -16.36 5.84
N LYS A 180 -14.72 -15.77 5.53
CA LYS A 180 -13.45 -16.48 5.71
C LYS A 180 -13.28 -16.92 7.16
N ASN A 181 -12.81 -18.14 7.34
CA ASN A 181 -12.58 -18.70 8.68
C ASN A 181 -11.47 -17.92 9.41
N PRO A 182 -11.49 -17.91 10.75
CA PRO A 182 -10.34 -17.48 11.54
C PRO A 182 -9.07 -18.22 11.12
N TYR A 183 -7.91 -17.57 11.23
CA TYR A 183 -6.63 -18.20 10.90
C TYR A 183 -6.44 -19.45 11.74
N THR A 184 -6.06 -20.57 11.12
CA THR A 184 -5.56 -21.71 11.90
C THR A 184 -4.21 -21.36 12.54
N ILE A 185 -3.82 -22.05 13.62
CA ILE A 185 -2.52 -21.79 14.25
C ILE A 185 -1.37 -22.06 13.29
N ALA A 186 -1.45 -23.14 12.49
CA ALA A 186 -0.44 -23.45 11.50
C ALA A 186 -0.37 -22.39 10.39
N GLU A 187 -1.51 -22.01 9.81
CA GLU A 187 -1.59 -20.96 8.79
C GLU A 187 -0.99 -19.65 9.29
N LEU A 188 -1.32 -19.24 10.52
CA LEU A 188 -0.82 -18.01 11.10
C LEU A 188 0.70 -18.06 11.29
N LYS A 189 1.27 -19.21 11.70
CA LYS A 189 2.72 -19.36 11.85
C LYS A 189 3.46 -19.15 10.52
N PHE A 190 2.96 -19.72 9.43
CA PHE A 190 3.53 -19.48 8.10
C PHE A 190 3.32 -18.05 7.63
N THR A 191 2.12 -17.50 7.83
CA THR A 191 1.77 -16.12 7.44
C THR A 191 2.64 -15.09 8.17
N LEU A 192 2.92 -15.33 9.45
CA LEU A 192 3.80 -14.51 10.28
C LEU A 192 5.30 -14.79 10.05
N ASN A 193 5.67 -15.64 9.08
CA ASN A 193 7.04 -16.09 8.83
C ASN A 193 7.75 -16.58 10.11
N VAL A 194 6.98 -17.15 11.04
CA VAL A 194 7.49 -17.81 12.25
C VAL A 194 8.15 -19.14 11.88
N VAL A 195 7.66 -19.73 10.79
CA VAL A 195 8.09 -20.99 10.22
C VAL A 195 8.38 -20.74 8.75
N ASP A 196 9.48 -21.28 8.24
CA ASP A 196 9.86 -21.12 6.83
C ASP A 196 9.06 -22.07 5.95
N ALA A 197 8.26 -21.52 5.03
CA ALA A 197 7.52 -22.29 4.04
C ALA A 197 8.43 -22.99 3.03
N ASN A 198 9.69 -22.55 2.89
CA ASN A 198 10.68 -23.12 1.99
C ASN A 198 11.59 -24.14 2.67
N ALA A 199 11.30 -24.54 3.92
CA ALA A 199 12.12 -25.48 4.69
C ALA A 199 12.34 -26.83 3.97
N SER A 200 11.37 -27.28 3.17
CA SER A 200 11.51 -28.42 2.27
C SER A 200 10.54 -28.33 1.09
N LYS A 201 10.79 -29.10 0.02
CA LYS A 201 9.86 -29.20 -1.12
C LYS A 201 8.47 -29.71 -0.70
N ALA A 202 8.41 -30.59 0.31
CA ALA A 202 7.15 -31.12 0.82
C ALA A 202 6.37 -30.05 1.61
N VAL A 203 7.05 -29.33 2.51
CA VAL A 203 6.47 -28.22 3.26
C VAL A 203 5.91 -27.17 2.29
N LYS A 204 6.73 -26.75 1.32
CA LYS A 204 6.34 -25.75 0.33
C LYS A 204 5.04 -26.13 -0.39
N ARG A 205 5.00 -27.34 -0.95
CA ARG A 205 3.82 -27.88 -1.63
C ARG A 205 2.58 -27.94 -0.73
N LEU A 206 2.74 -28.34 0.53
CA LEU A 206 1.62 -28.42 1.47
C LEU A 206 1.09 -27.03 1.85
N VAL A 207 1.97 -26.04 2.01
CA VAL A 207 1.58 -24.65 2.28
C VAL A 207 0.82 -24.05 1.09
N GLU A 208 1.28 -24.28 -0.14
CA GLU A 208 0.60 -23.86 -1.39
C GLU A 208 -0.81 -24.47 -1.48
N GLN A 209 -0.97 -25.74 -1.11
CA GLN A 209 -2.28 -26.41 -1.06
C GLN A 209 -3.20 -25.94 0.09
N GLY A 210 -2.77 -24.98 0.91
CA GLY A 210 -3.49 -24.55 2.11
C GLY A 210 -3.52 -25.59 3.24
N ARG A 211 -2.69 -26.65 3.15
CA ARG A 211 -2.60 -27.76 4.11
C ARG A 211 -1.57 -27.46 5.19
N PHE A 212 -1.77 -26.35 5.90
CA PHE A 212 -0.76 -25.81 6.83
C PHE A 212 -0.44 -26.72 8.00
N GLU A 213 -1.42 -27.45 8.55
CA GLU A 213 -1.18 -28.38 9.67
C GLU A 213 -0.23 -29.52 9.28
N GLU A 214 -0.40 -30.04 8.06
CA GLU A 214 0.47 -31.08 7.53
C GLU A 214 1.85 -30.52 7.20
N ALA A 215 1.91 -29.32 6.61
CA ALA A 215 3.17 -28.63 6.36
C ALA A 215 3.97 -28.40 7.65
N LEU A 216 3.29 -28.03 8.74
CA LEU A 216 3.93 -27.80 10.03
C LEU A 216 4.45 -29.11 10.64
N ALA A 217 3.75 -30.23 10.45
CA ALA A 217 4.15 -31.55 10.94
C ALA A 217 5.41 -32.09 10.25
N GLU A 218 5.66 -31.69 8.99
CA GLU A 218 6.88 -32.03 8.24
C GLU A 218 8.14 -31.32 8.76
N ILE A 219 7.97 -30.25 9.55
CA ILE A 219 9.09 -29.46 10.06
C ILE A 219 9.52 -30.01 11.41
N LYS A 220 10.72 -30.61 11.41
CA LYS A 220 11.36 -31.06 12.64
C LYS A 220 11.68 -29.86 13.54
N ASP A 221 11.38 -29.98 14.83
CA ASP A 221 11.65 -28.97 15.87
C ASP A 221 11.01 -27.60 15.55
N ALA A 222 9.76 -27.62 15.06
CA ALA A 222 9.06 -26.43 14.61
C ALA A 222 8.96 -25.36 15.72
N PRO A 223 9.28 -24.08 15.44
CA PRO A 223 9.17 -23.02 16.43
C PRO A 223 7.77 -22.93 17.06
N PHE A 224 7.76 -22.71 18.37
CA PHE A 224 6.56 -22.48 19.18
C PHE A 224 5.50 -23.59 19.07
N GLU A 225 5.88 -24.87 19.10
CA GLU A 225 4.92 -26.00 19.12
C GLU A 225 3.82 -25.80 20.18
N ASP A 226 4.21 -25.35 21.38
CA ASP A 226 3.28 -24.98 22.43
C ASP A 226 2.61 -23.62 22.16
N TRP A 227 1.29 -23.65 22.08
CA TRP A 227 0.41 -22.48 22.01
C TRP A 227 0.77 -21.40 23.04
N ARG A 228 1.11 -21.77 24.29
CA ARG A 228 1.41 -20.77 25.33
C ARG A 228 2.65 -19.96 24.97
N ASN A 229 3.66 -20.59 24.39
CA ASN A 229 4.88 -19.92 23.95
C ASN A 229 4.62 -19.07 22.71
N PHE A 230 3.87 -19.58 21.72
CA PHE A 230 3.47 -18.79 20.56
C PHE A 230 2.73 -17.52 21.00
N ARG A 231 1.67 -17.69 21.81
CA ARG A 231 0.90 -16.59 22.38
C ARG A 231 1.80 -15.57 23.08
N ARG A 232 2.59 -16.01 24.06
CA ARG A 232 3.39 -15.12 24.90
C ARG A 232 4.50 -14.38 24.15
N LYS A 233 5.17 -15.04 23.20
CA LYS A 233 6.37 -14.50 22.53
C LYS A 233 6.08 -13.84 21.18
N VAL A 234 4.93 -14.12 20.58
CA VAL A 234 4.52 -13.57 19.28
C VAL A 234 3.37 -12.59 19.48
N LEU A 235 2.20 -13.08 19.90
CA LEU A 235 0.96 -12.29 19.92
C LEU A 235 0.97 -11.22 21.00
N GLU A 236 1.31 -11.58 22.24
CA GLU A 236 1.31 -10.62 23.37
C GLU A 236 2.42 -9.57 23.21
N VAL A 237 3.56 -9.96 22.63
CA VAL A 237 4.64 -9.01 22.29
C VAL A 237 4.17 -8.03 21.22
N ALA A 238 3.59 -8.53 20.14
CA ALA A 238 3.08 -7.69 19.05
C ALA A 238 1.94 -6.77 19.51
N LYS A 239 1.00 -7.30 20.29
CA LYS A 239 -0.11 -6.55 20.86
C LYS A 239 0.41 -5.39 21.71
N LYS A 240 1.31 -5.68 22.66
CA LYS A 240 1.90 -4.67 23.54
C LYS A 240 2.67 -3.61 22.76
N GLU A 241 3.56 -4.01 21.84
CA GLU A 241 4.35 -3.07 21.05
C GLU A 241 3.46 -2.14 20.19
N LEU A 242 2.36 -2.65 19.63
CA LEU A 242 1.42 -1.84 18.86
C LEU A 242 0.57 -0.91 19.73
N GLU A 243 0.06 -1.39 20.87
CA GLU A 243 -0.71 -0.59 21.83
C GLU A 243 0.11 0.52 22.52
N GLU A 244 1.42 0.35 22.64
CA GLU A 244 2.34 1.35 23.22
C GLU A 244 2.96 2.26 22.16
N SER A 245 2.81 1.97 20.87
CA SER A 245 3.39 2.77 19.81
C SER A 245 2.65 4.10 19.64
N GLU A 246 3.40 5.19 19.67
CA GLU A 246 2.93 6.54 19.31
C GLU A 246 2.85 6.75 17.79
N TYR A 247 3.42 5.81 17.01
CA TYR A 247 3.46 5.87 15.57
C TYR A 247 2.37 4.99 14.93
N SER A 248 2.09 3.81 15.49
CA SER A 248 1.19 2.84 14.85
C SER A 248 -0.25 3.32 14.88
N GLU A 249 -0.88 3.42 13.72
CA GLU A 249 -2.29 3.85 13.58
C GLU A 249 -3.26 2.77 14.05
N ILE A 250 -2.79 1.53 14.16
CA ILE A 250 -3.59 0.37 14.56
C ILE A 250 -3.04 -0.29 15.82
N CYS A 251 -3.97 -0.84 16.60
CA CYS A 251 -3.72 -1.85 17.60
C CYS A 251 -4.69 -3.01 17.38
N PHE A 252 -4.54 -4.10 18.12
CA PHE A 252 -5.42 -5.25 17.95
C PHE A 252 -5.68 -6.00 19.26
N ASP A 253 -6.87 -6.58 19.33
CA ASP A 253 -7.21 -7.68 20.21
C ASP A 253 -7.33 -8.97 19.40
N TYR A 254 -7.38 -10.11 20.08
CA TYR A 254 -7.62 -11.39 19.42
C TYR A 254 -8.40 -12.35 20.31
N GLU A 255 -9.17 -13.24 19.67
CA GLU A 255 -9.92 -14.31 20.32
C GLU A 255 -9.41 -15.67 19.83
N PRO A 256 -8.95 -16.55 20.75
CA PRO A 256 -8.62 -17.92 20.40
C PRO A 256 -9.88 -18.73 20.09
N VAL A 257 -9.90 -19.37 18.93
CA VAL A 257 -10.93 -20.34 18.56
C VAL A 257 -10.53 -21.70 19.14
N LYS A 258 -11.43 -22.32 19.89
CA LYS A 258 -11.23 -23.62 20.54
C LYS A 258 -12.10 -24.68 19.90
N SER A 259 -11.57 -25.87 19.72
CA SER A 259 -12.35 -27.02 19.24
C SER A 259 -11.84 -28.34 19.84
N GLY A 260 -12.67 -29.39 19.71
CA GLY A 260 -12.37 -30.75 20.17
C GLY A 260 -12.52 -30.98 21.69
N LYS A 261 -12.34 -32.24 22.11
CA LYS A 261 -12.34 -32.62 23.54
C LYS A 261 -11.10 -32.02 24.22
N GLY A 262 -11.32 -31.20 25.25
CA GLY A 262 -10.26 -30.49 26.00
C GLY A 262 -10.04 -29.03 25.60
N GLY A 263 -10.79 -28.49 24.63
CA GLY A 263 -10.79 -27.06 24.32
C GLY A 263 -9.44 -26.54 23.79
N LYS A 264 -8.75 -27.35 22.98
CA LYS A 264 -7.48 -26.97 22.34
C LYS A 264 -7.72 -25.76 21.44
N VAL A 265 -6.81 -24.79 21.50
CA VAL A 265 -6.83 -23.64 20.59
C VAL A 265 -6.39 -24.12 19.20
N THR A 266 -7.26 -23.94 18.21
CA THR A 266 -7.05 -24.37 16.82
C THR A 266 -6.97 -23.21 15.86
N GLY A 267 -7.46 -22.03 16.24
CA GLY A 267 -7.33 -20.83 15.44
C GLY A 267 -7.41 -19.53 16.22
N ILE A 268 -7.32 -18.42 15.50
CA ILE A 268 -7.36 -17.07 16.05
C ILE A 268 -8.14 -16.15 15.14
N ARG A 269 -8.98 -15.33 15.77
CA ARG A 269 -9.63 -14.19 15.14
C ARG A 269 -9.01 -12.90 15.66
N PHE A 270 -8.58 -12.02 14.77
CA PHE A 270 -8.10 -10.68 15.14
C PHE A 270 -9.23 -9.66 15.11
N PHE A 271 -9.17 -8.71 16.05
CA PHE A 271 -10.02 -7.53 16.13
C PHE A 271 -9.12 -6.30 16.08
N VAL A 272 -8.99 -5.71 14.90
CA VAL A 272 -8.13 -4.55 14.65
C VAL A 272 -8.91 -3.28 14.99
N LYS A 273 -8.28 -2.32 15.67
CA LYS A 273 -8.87 -1.03 16.03
C LYS A 273 -7.89 0.09 15.72
N LYS A 274 -8.39 1.32 15.58
CA LYS A 274 -7.54 2.50 15.57
C LYS A 274 -6.86 2.66 16.93
N ASN A 275 -5.56 2.95 16.92
CA ASN A 275 -4.79 3.13 18.15
C ASN A 275 -4.94 4.58 18.65
N PRO A 276 -5.55 4.81 19.83
CA PRO A 276 -5.75 6.16 20.36
C PRO A 276 -4.45 6.85 20.79
N LYS A 277 -3.35 6.10 20.97
CA LYS A 277 -2.04 6.69 21.29
C LYS A 277 -1.26 7.13 20.04
N CYS A 278 -1.74 6.79 18.85
CA CYS A 278 -1.13 7.24 17.61
C CYS A 278 -1.26 8.76 17.53
N ILE A 279 -0.12 9.45 17.52
CA ILE A 279 -0.03 10.89 17.27
C ILE A 279 0.54 11.18 15.88
N HIS A 280 1.11 10.16 15.22
CA HIS A 280 1.65 10.23 13.87
C HIS A 280 0.78 9.42 12.91
N HIS A 281 -0.33 10.01 12.46
CA HIS A 281 -1.14 9.38 11.42
C HIS A 281 -0.40 9.45 10.07
N SER A 282 0.05 8.31 9.53
CA SER A 282 0.51 8.23 8.13
C SER A 282 -0.55 8.73 7.13
N ASP A 283 -1.82 8.74 7.53
CA ASP A 283 -2.94 9.19 6.71
C ASP A 283 -3.21 10.70 6.75
N LEU A 284 -2.47 11.50 7.55
CA LEU A 284 -2.61 12.97 7.57
C LEU A 284 -2.19 13.62 6.24
N GLN A 285 -1.49 12.88 5.37
CA GLN A 285 -1.32 13.20 3.95
C GLN A 285 -2.30 12.40 3.07
N ARG A 286 -3.60 12.41 3.39
CA ARG A 286 -4.63 12.16 2.38
C ARG A 286 -4.47 13.23 1.29
N MET A 287 -3.79 12.89 0.19
CA MET A 287 -4.24 13.39 -1.11
C MET A 287 -5.73 13.06 -1.21
N PRO A 288 -6.58 13.98 -1.69
CA PRO A 288 -8.02 13.79 -1.68
C PRO A 288 -8.35 12.42 -2.26
N SER A 289 -9.16 11.68 -1.51
CA SER A 289 -9.88 10.51 -1.98
C SER A 289 -10.86 10.96 -3.07
N GLY A 290 -10.32 11.24 -4.25
CA GLY A 290 -11.01 11.21 -5.51
C GLY A 290 -10.50 9.98 -6.24
N GLU A 291 -11.41 9.23 -6.83
CA GLU A 291 -11.12 8.07 -7.66
C GLU A 291 -10.23 8.50 -8.84
N GLU A 292 -8.91 8.51 -8.65
CA GLU A 292 -7.97 8.47 -9.75
C GLU A 292 -7.76 7.00 -10.09
N GLU A 293 -8.55 6.49 -11.03
CA GLU A 293 -8.09 5.43 -11.91
C GLU A 293 -6.89 5.96 -12.70
N GLY A 294 -5.73 6.01 -12.04
CA GLY A 294 -4.48 6.08 -12.74
C GLY A 294 -4.36 4.78 -13.53
N GLU A 295 -4.59 4.84 -14.84
CA GLU A 295 -4.25 3.74 -15.73
C GLU A 295 -2.80 3.33 -15.50
N GLU A 296 -2.62 2.05 -15.19
CA GLU A 296 -1.32 1.40 -15.23
C GLU A 296 -0.76 1.51 -16.64
N ILE A 297 0.43 2.09 -16.75
CA ILE A 297 1.37 1.70 -17.80
C ILE A 297 2.05 0.43 -17.27
N ALA A 298 1.31 -0.68 -17.25
CA ALA A 298 1.91 -2.00 -17.29
C ALA A 298 2.07 -2.36 -18.78
N PRO A 299 3.27 -2.77 -19.22
CA PRO A 299 3.47 -3.24 -20.59
C PRO A 299 2.75 -4.57 -20.76
N ASN A 300 1.47 -4.51 -21.17
CA ASN A 300 0.80 -5.71 -21.63
C ASN A 300 1.34 -6.05 -23.02
N VAL A 301 2.15 -7.11 -23.05
CA VAL A 301 2.47 -7.87 -24.24
C VAL A 301 1.16 -8.49 -24.73
N LEU A 302 0.48 -7.82 -25.65
CA LEU A 302 -0.43 -8.40 -26.64
C LEU A 302 -0.66 -7.37 -27.73
N ALA A 303 -0.35 -7.77 -28.96
CA ALA A 303 -0.26 -6.93 -30.13
C ALA A 303 -1.59 -6.26 -30.50
N ALA A 304 -1.62 -4.92 -30.42
CA ALA A 304 -2.43 -4.07 -31.30
C ALA A 304 -1.51 -2.97 -31.82
N LYS A 305 -1.43 -2.82 -33.14
CA LYS A 305 -0.60 -1.80 -33.81
C LYS A 305 -0.95 -0.42 -33.25
N LYS A 306 -0.08 0.20 -32.46
CA LYS A 306 -0.21 1.61 -32.09
C LYS A 306 0.14 2.45 -33.31
N THR A 307 -0.78 3.32 -33.73
CA THR A 307 -0.54 4.30 -34.79
C THR A 307 0.66 5.17 -34.37
N PRO A 308 1.72 5.28 -35.18
CA PRO A 308 2.89 6.09 -34.83
C PRO A 308 2.48 7.56 -34.74
N VAL A 309 2.91 8.24 -33.68
CA VAL A 309 2.60 9.66 -33.45
C VAL A 309 3.39 10.52 -34.44
N ASN A 310 2.69 11.35 -35.21
CA ASN A 310 3.29 12.33 -36.10
C ASN A 310 3.67 13.59 -35.30
N GLU A 311 4.92 13.66 -34.87
CA GLU A 311 5.42 14.74 -34.02
C GLU A 311 5.33 16.14 -34.66
N LYS A 312 5.19 16.23 -35.99
CA LYS A 312 5.00 17.51 -36.69
C LYS A 312 3.67 18.20 -36.36
N LEU A 313 2.70 17.45 -35.85
CA LEU A 313 1.37 17.95 -35.47
C LEU A 313 1.32 18.44 -34.01
N ILE A 314 2.38 18.27 -33.22
CA ILE A 314 2.37 18.63 -31.79
C ILE A 314 2.11 20.12 -31.59
N LEU A 315 2.75 20.98 -32.39
CA LEU A 315 2.55 22.43 -32.32
C LEU A 315 1.12 22.82 -32.72
N GLU A 316 0.61 22.23 -33.80
CA GLU A 316 -0.77 22.46 -34.27
C GLU A 316 -1.80 22.05 -33.22
N VAL A 317 -1.59 20.93 -32.52
CA VAL A 317 -2.47 20.49 -31.44
C VAL A 317 -2.31 21.35 -30.20
N ALA A 318 -1.10 21.78 -29.85
CA ALA A 318 -0.87 22.72 -28.74
C ALA A 318 -1.67 24.03 -28.94
N ASP A 319 -1.69 24.55 -30.17
CA ASP A 319 -2.46 25.77 -30.52
C ASP A 319 -3.98 25.60 -30.31
N ILE A 320 -4.52 24.38 -30.35
CA ILE A 320 -5.95 24.11 -30.06
C ILE A 320 -6.28 24.46 -28.61
N PHE A 321 -5.36 24.23 -27.68
CA PHE A 321 -5.55 24.42 -26.24
C PHE A 321 -5.26 25.85 -25.78
N GLY A 322 -4.58 26.67 -26.58
CA GLY A 322 -4.31 28.08 -26.26
C GLY A 322 -3.57 28.25 -24.93
N ASN A 323 -4.24 28.84 -23.93
CA ASN A 323 -3.69 29.08 -22.59
C ASN A 323 -3.96 27.93 -21.60
N GLU A 324 -4.69 26.89 -22.00
CA GLU A 324 -4.94 25.75 -21.11
C GLU A 324 -3.65 24.95 -20.87
N PRO A 325 -3.36 24.57 -19.61
CA PRO A 325 -2.16 23.82 -19.29
C PRO A 325 -2.25 22.39 -19.85
N ILE A 326 -1.53 22.11 -20.94
CA ILE A 326 -1.38 20.76 -21.51
C ILE A 326 0.10 20.47 -21.80
N THR A 327 0.53 19.26 -21.47
CA THR A 327 1.91 18.79 -21.68
C THR A 327 2.08 18.17 -23.07
N ILE A 328 3.32 18.16 -23.56
CA ILE A 328 3.68 17.49 -24.82
C ILE A 328 3.30 16.00 -24.79
N GLN A 329 3.44 15.35 -23.62
CA GLN A 329 3.10 13.94 -23.49
C GLN A 329 1.59 13.70 -23.64
N GLU A 330 0.75 14.58 -23.10
CA GLU A 330 -0.71 14.51 -23.26
C GLU A 330 -1.13 14.79 -24.71
N ILE A 331 -0.47 15.73 -25.38
CA ILE A 331 -0.66 15.98 -26.82
C ILE A 331 -0.31 14.72 -27.64
N LYS A 332 0.80 14.05 -27.34
CA LYS A 332 1.18 12.80 -28.02
C LYS A 332 0.14 11.70 -27.80
N VAL A 333 -0.43 11.61 -26.60
CA VAL A 333 -1.53 10.67 -26.31
C VAL A 333 -2.75 11.00 -27.18
N LEU A 334 -3.22 12.26 -27.19
CA LEU A 334 -4.38 12.67 -27.99
C LEU A 334 -4.17 12.46 -29.50
N LEU A 335 -2.96 12.71 -30.01
CA LEU A 335 -2.59 12.41 -31.39
C LEU A 335 -2.63 10.90 -31.68
N GLN A 336 -2.18 10.08 -30.74
CA GLN A 336 -2.22 8.63 -30.91
C GLN A 336 -3.66 8.09 -30.94
N VAL A 337 -4.55 8.64 -30.12
CA VAL A 337 -5.94 8.18 -29.97
C VAL A 337 -6.84 8.72 -31.09
N SER A 338 -6.48 9.85 -31.68
CA SER A 338 -7.16 10.45 -32.84
C SER A 338 -6.61 9.97 -34.19
N ASP A 339 -5.73 8.96 -34.21
CA ASP A 339 -5.02 8.52 -35.43
C ASP A 339 -4.34 9.67 -36.18
N ASN A 340 -3.71 10.59 -35.43
CA ASN A 340 -3.05 11.81 -35.90
C ASN A 340 -3.99 12.79 -36.62
N GLN A 341 -5.23 12.96 -36.14
CA GLN A 341 -6.21 13.90 -36.70
C GLN A 341 -6.48 15.07 -35.73
N PRO A 342 -5.81 16.23 -35.89
CA PRO A 342 -6.01 17.41 -35.05
C PRO A 342 -7.46 17.92 -35.01
N ASP A 343 -8.21 17.77 -36.11
CA ASP A 343 -9.61 18.19 -36.20
C ASP A 343 -10.52 17.41 -35.25
N VAL A 344 -10.23 16.13 -34.99
CA VAL A 344 -10.98 15.31 -34.05
C VAL A 344 -10.72 15.78 -32.61
N ILE A 345 -9.47 16.12 -32.30
CA ILE A 345 -9.08 16.70 -31.00
C ILE A 345 -9.77 18.05 -30.81
N ARG A 346 -9.81 18.90 -31.86
CA ARG A 346 -10.49 20.20 -31.83
C ARG A 346 -11.99 20.06 -31.54
N LYS A 347 -12.66 19.09 -32.15
CA LYS A 347 -14.10 18.83 -31.90
C LYS A 347 -14.33 18.35 -30.47
N ALA A 348 -13.51 17.43 -29.97
CA ALA A 348 -13.57 16.96 -28.60
C ALA A 348 -13.34 18.11 -27.60
N PHE A 349 -12.34 18.97 -27.86
CA PHE A 349 -12.06 20.12 -27.00
C PHE A 349 -13.17 21.15 -27.00
N LYS A 350 -13.83 21.39 -28.14
CA LYS A 350 -15.01 22.26 -28.16
C LYS A 350 -16.14 21.73 -27.27
N LEU A 351 -16.40 20.41 -27.30
CA LEU A 351 -17.42 19.78 -26.45
C LEU A 351 -17.05 19.84 -24.97
N SER A 352 -15.75 19.80 -24.64
CA SER A 352 -15.31 19.93 -23.24
C SER A 352 -15.63 21.32 -22.67
N GLN A 353 -15.53 22.37 -23.49
CA GLN A 353 -15.88 23.74 -23.10
C GLN A 353 -17.39 23.96 -22.88
N GLU A 354 -18.24 23.07 -23.40
CA GLU A 354 -19.69 23.11 -23.19
C GLU A 354 -20.14 22.39 -21.90
N GLN A 355 -19.23 21.71 -21.20
CA GLN A 355 -19.53 21.00 -19.96
C GLN A 355 -19.46 21.93 -18.75
N ALA A 356 -20.38 21.76 -17.79
CA ALA A 356 -20.42 22.59 -16.58
C ALA A 356 -19.22 22.35 -15.63
N TYR A 357 -18.59 21.17 -15.69
CA TYR A 357 -17.44 20.82 -14.87
C TYR A 357 -16.69 19.61 -15.45
N ILE A 358 -15.35 19.68 -15.53
CA ILE A 358 -14.47 18.58 -15.94
C ILE A 358 -13.29 18.52 -14.98
N ASN A 359 -13.14 17.41 -14.26
CA ASN A 359 -12.07 17.22 -13.27
C ASN A 359 -10.72 16.84 -13.91
N ASN A 360 -10.73 16.11 -15.03
CA ASN A 360 -9.54 15.74 -15.81
C ASN A 360 -9.83 15.94 -17.30
N LEU A 361 -9.31 17.04 -17.86
CA LEU A 361 -9.54 17.42 -19.25
C LEU A 361 -9.01 16.38 -20.24
N VAL A 362 -7.78 15.89 -20.06
CA VAL A 362 -7.14 14.97 -21.02
C VAL A 362 -7.80 13.59 -21.02
N GLY A 363 -8.14 13.06 -19.84
CA GLY A 363 -8.87 11.80 -19.73
C GLY A 363 -10.26 11.89 -20.37
N TRP A 364 -10.94 13.01 -20.17
CA TRP A 364 -12.25 13.27 -20.80
C TRP A 364 -12.14 13.35 -22.33
N LEU A 365 -11.15 14.08 -22.85
CA LEU A 365 -10.92 14.21 -24.30
C LEU A 365 -10.58 12.87 -24.94
N ARG A 366 -9.76 12.05 -24.30
CA ARG A 366 -9.40 10.73 -24.80
C ARG A 366 -10.64 9.86 -24.98
N LYS A 367 -11.47 9.78 -23.94
CA LYS A 367 -12.72 9.02 -23.98
C LYS A 367 -13.71 9.57 -25.02
N CYS A 368 -13.81 10.90 -25.12
CA CYS A 368 -14.61 11.57 -26.15
C CYS A 368 -14.15 11.20 -27.57
N ILE A 369 -12.85 11.00 -27.78
CA ILE A 369 -12.27 10.60 -29.07
C ILE A 369 -12.53 9.12 -29.35
N GLU A 370 -12.27 8.24 -28.37
CA GLU A 370 -12.45 6.78 -28.48
C GLU A 370 -13.92 6.41 -28.74
N GLU A 371 -14.84 7.04 -28.02
CA GLU A 371 -16.28 6.77 -28.11
C GLU A 371 -16.99 7.68 -29.13
N LYS A 372 -16.24 8.53 -29.84
CA LYS A 372 -16.73 9.40 -30.92
C LYS A 372 -17.95 10.25 -30.53
N TRP A 373 -17.95 10.82 -29.34
CA TRP A 373 -19.09 11.61 -28.83
C TRP A 373 -19.42 12.83 -29.71
N TYR A 374 -18.44 13.31 -30.47
CA TYR A 374 -18.60 14.39 -31.46
C TYR A 374 -19.38 13.99 -32.72
N GLU A 375 -19.79 12.73 -32.87
CA GLU A 375 -20.60 12.25 -33.99
C GLU A 375 -22.11 12.12 -33.62
N ASN A 376 -22.50 12.23 -32.34
CA ASN A 376 -23.87 12.01 -31.88
C ASN A 376 -24.55 13.30 -31.36
N GLU A 377 -25.73 13.66 -31.89
CA GLU A 377 -26.50 14.89 -31.52
C GLU A 377 -27.16 14.86 -30.12
N LYS A 378 -26.99 13.79 -29.32
CA LYS A 378 -27.55 13.70 -27.96
C LYS A 378 -26.48 13.35 -26.94
N VAL A 379 -25.86 14.38 -26.36
CA VAL A 379 -24.98 14.23 -25.20
C VAL A 379 -25.84 13.99 -23.95
N SER A 380 -25.60 12.88 -23.27
CA SER A 380 -26.14 12.59 -21.94
C SER A 380 -25.62 13.63 -20.94
N LYS A 381 -26.45 14.61 -20.59
CA LYS A 381 -26.18 15.50 -19.45
C LYS A 381 -26.23 14.66 -18.17
N PHE A 382 -25.09 14.53 -17.48
CA PHE A 382 -25.08 14.01 -16.12
C PHE A 382 -25.78 15.04 -15.21
N LYS A 383 -27.01 14.74 -14.79
CA LYS A 383 -27.73 15.53 -13.77
C LYS A 383 -27.25 15.09 -12.40
N GLY A 384 -26.42 15.91 -11.75
CA GLY A 384 -26.32 15.92 -10.29
C GLY A 384 -27.66 16.39 -9.70
N LYS A 385 -28.04 15.85 -8.54
CA LYS A 385 -29.25 16.25 -7.82
C LYS A 385 -29.21 17.74 -7.47
N THR A 386 -30.33 18.44 -7.63
CA THR A 386 -30.44 19.86 -7.33
C THR A 386 -30.57 20.12 -5.83
N LEU A 387 -30.26 21.36 -5.40
CA LEU A 387 -30.32 21.82 -4.01
C LEU A 387 -31.72 21.60 -3.37
N GLU A 388 -32.79 21.66 -4.18
CA GLU A 388 -34.17 21.39 -3.76
C GLU A 388 -34.43 19.91 -3.42
N GLU A 389 -33.80 18.96 -4.12
CA GLU A 389 -33.94 17.53 -3.82
C GLU A 389 -33.19 17.14 -2.53
N ALA A 390 -32.12 17.87 -2.19
CA ALA A 390 -31.42 17.73 -0.91
C ALA A 390 -32.25 18.28 0.26
N GLN A 391 -32.99 19.38 0.04
CA GLN A 391 -33.84 19.98 1.06
C GLN A 391 -35.07 19.11 1.38
N MET A 392 -35.71 18.52 0.36
CA MET A 392 -36.83 17.58 0.55
C MET A 392 -36.41 16.33 1.34
N THR A 393 -35.15 15.91 1.21
CA THR A 393 -34.58 14.78 1.96
C THR A 393 -34.31 15.15 3.43
N LEU A 394 -33.92 16.41 3.70
CA LEU A 394 -33.74 16.95 5.04
C LEU A 394 -35.08 17.14 5.77
N ASP A 395 -36.10 17.64 5.09
CA ASP A 395 -37.43 17.86 5.65
C ASP A 395 -38.12 16.53 6.01
N LEU A 396 -38.00 15.50 5.14
CA LEU A 396 -38.47 14.13 5.43
C LEU A 396 -37.74 13.48 6.63
N TYR A 397 -36.48 13.84 6.85
CA TYR A 397 -35.70 13.34 7.99
C TYR A 397 -36.10 14.05 9.29
N GLN A 398 -36.47 15.33 9.21
CA GLN A 398 -36.94 16.11 10.35
C GLN A 398 -38.34 15.65 10.80
N GLU A 399 -39.27 15.39 9.86
CA GLU A 399 -40.58 14.78 10.14
C GLU A 399 -40.45 13.40 10.81
N TYR A 400 -39.50 12.56 10.35
CA TYR A 400 -39.22 11.26 10.95
C TYR A 400 -38.69 11.34 12.40
N ILE A 401 -37.95 12.40 12.74
CA ILE A 401 -37.44 12.64 14.09
C ILE A 401 -38.58 13.15 15.00
N GLU A 402 -39.45 14.04 14.51
CA GLU A 402 -40.59 14.56 15.26
C GLU A 402 -41.67 13.49 15.55
N GLU A 403 -41.93 12.58 14.60
CA GLU A 403 -42.80 11.41 14.84
C GLU A 403 -42.22 10.48 15.92
N ARG A 404 -40.90 10.27 15.93
CA ARG A 404 -40.23 9.47 16.97
C ARG A 404 -40.20 10.12 18.35
N GLU A 405 -40.23 11.44 18.44
CA GLU A 405 -40.34 12.15 19.72
C GLU A 405 -41.77 12.14 20.27
N LYS A 406 -42.80 12.16 19.42
CA LYS A 406 -44.21 11.99 19.82
C LYS A 406 -44.50 10.60 20.36
N VAL A 407 -43.94 9.55 19.74
CA VAL A 407 -44.07 8.14 20.21
C VAL A 407 -43.35 7.89 21.54
N LYS A 408 -42.49 8.81 22.01
CA LYS A 408 -41.86 8.74 23.34
C LYS A 408 -42.58 9.53 24.44
N LYS A 409 -43.66 10.24 24.12
CA LYS A 409 -44.43 11.07 25.08
C LYS A 409 -45.88 10.62 25.30
N GLU A 410 -46.32 9.54 24.65
CA GLU A 410 -47.45 8.70 25.07
C GLU A 410 -46.92 7.43 25.73
#